data_AF-A0A956YSY3-F1
#
_entry.id   AF-A0A956YSY3-F1
#
_cell.length_a   1.000
_cell.length_b   1.000
_cell.length_c   1.000
_cell.angle_alpha   90.00
_cell.angle_beta   90.00
_cell.angle_gamma   90.00
#
_symmetry.space_group_name_H-M   'P 1'
#
loop_
_entity.id
_entity.type
_entity.pdbx_description
1 polymer ?
#
loop_
_entity_poly.entity_id
_entity_poly.type
_entity_poly.pdbx_seq_one_letter_code
_entity_poly.pdbx_strand_id
1 'polypeptide(L)' 'VDVTPFLQGPAFPAPANERGWKDTIRTMPGEVTTILVRAGQIGDGSPYPFDPSAAPGYVWHCHVLEHEDNEMMRPYSVNR' A
#
# COMPACT_ATOMS: atom_id res chain seq x y z
N VAL A 1 11.49 7.41 0.15
CA VAL A 1 11.57 8.04 -1.19
C VAL A 1 11.30 9.52 -0.99
N ASP A 2 12.15 10.40 -1.50
CA ASP A 2 11.87 11.84 -1.48
C ASP A 2 10.80 12.15 -2.52
N VAL A 3 9.68 12.73 -2.08
CA VAL A 3 8.55 13.07 -2.94
C VAL A 3 8.57 14.52 -3.41
N THR A 4 9.47 15.34 -2.87
CA THR A 4 9.55 16.79 -3.13
C THR A 4 9.54 17.16 -4.63
N PRO A 5 10.23 16.44 -5.53
CA PRO A 5 10.21 16.77 -6.97
C PRO A 5 8.84 16.68 -7.64
N PHE A 6 7.88 15.97 -7.03
CA PHE A 6 6.54 15.76 -7.57
C PHE A 6 5.49 16.73 -7.00
N LEU A 7 5.86 17.55 -6.01
CA LEU A 7 4.91 18.42 -5.30
C LEU A 7 4.83 19.81 -5.97
N GLN A 8 3.61 20.27 -6.21
CA GLN A 8 3.32 21.63 -6.71
C GLN A 8 2.98 22.62 -5.58
N GLY A 9 2.96 22.15 -4.34
CA GLY A 9 2.58 22.93 -3.15
C GLY A 9 2.93 22.21 -1.85
N PRO A 10 2.61 22.80 -0.69
CA PRO A 10 2.87 22.19 0.60
C PRO A 10 2.06 20.90 0.78
N ALA A 11 2.66 19.90 1.41
CA ALA A 11 1.93 18.71 1.85
C ALA A 11 0.87 19.08 2.90
N PHE A 12 -0.27 18.39 2.86
CA PHE A 12 -1.35 18.55 3.83
C PHE A 12 -1.63 17.21 4.54
N PRO A 13 -2.16 17.23 5.78
CA PRO A 13 -2.41 16.02 6.53
C PRO A 13 -3.61 15.24 5.98
N ALA A 14 -3.63 13.93 6.21
CA ALA A 14 -4.77 13.09 5.85
C ALA A 14 -6.08 13.52 6.58
N PRO A 15 -7.25 13.35 5.93
CA PRO A 15 -8.56 13.57 6.54
C PRO A 15 -8.75 12.79 7.84
N ALA A 16 -9.62 13.27 8.73
CA ALA A 16 -9.79 12.68 10.06
C ALA A 16 -10.17 11.19 10.05
N ASN A 17 -10.99 10.79 9.08
CA ASN A 17 -11.42 9.40 8.88
C ASN A 17 -10.33 8.50 8.24
N GLU A 18 -9.18 9.06 7.85
CA GLU A 18 -8.04 8.33 7.28
C GLU A 18 -6.82 8.32 8.19
N ARG A 19 -6.88 9.00 9.34
CA ARG A 19 -5.84 8.97 10.38
C ARG A 19 -5.93 7.74 11.28
N GLY A 20 -6.05 6.56 10.67
CA GLY A 20 -6.13 5.26 11.34
C GLY A 20 -5.54 4.14 10.50
N TRP A 21 -5.69 2.89 10.95
CA TRP A 21 -5.26 1.73 10.18
C TRP A 21 -6.18 1.49 9.00
N LYS A 22 -5.61 1.38 7.80
CA LYS A 22 -6.31 1.13 6.56
C LYS A 22 -5.47 0.20 5.68
N ASP A 23 -6.15 -0.60 4.87
CA ASP A 23 -5.55 -1.46 3.82
C ASP A 23 -5.73 -0.87 2.41
N THR A 24 -6.81 -0.10 2.20
CA THR A 24 -7.20 0.50 0.92
C THR A 24 -7.29 2.01 1.06
N ILE A 25 -6.57 2.75 0.21
CA ILE A 25 -6.50 4.21 0.22
C ILE A 25 -6.89 4.76 -1.14
N ARG A 26 -7.69 5.84 -1.13
CA ARG A 26 -8.03 6.55 -2.35
C ARG A 26 -6.90 7.53 -2.69
N THR A 27 -6.23 7.29 -3.81
CA THR A 27 -5.25 8.22 -4.38
C THR A 27 -5.95 9.08 -5.43
N MET A 28 -6.03 10.39 -5.19
CA MET A 28 -6.75 11.31 -6.09
C MET A 28 -5.88 11.72 -7.29
N PRO A 29 -6.48 12.03 -8.45
CA PRO A 29 -5.75 12.58 -9.58
C PRO A 29 -5.03 13.88 -9.21
N GLY A 30 -3.75 14.00 -9.58
CA GLY A 30 -2.93 15.20 -9.33
C GLY A 30 -2.37 15.31 -7.91
N GLU A 31 -2.61 14.33 -7.04
CA GLU A 31 -2.09 14.30 -5.68
C GLU A 31 -1.00 13.23 -5.51
N VAL A 32 -0.08 13.47 -4.57
CA VAL A 32 0.89 12.47 -4.11
C VAL A 32 0.44 11.95 -2.76
N THR A 33 -0.03 10.70 -2.71
CA THR A 33 -0.41 10.04 -1.46
C THR A 33 0.78 9.32 -0.85
N THR A 34 1.07 9.59 0.42
CA THR A 34 2.16 8.90 1.15
C THR A 34 1.54 8.00 2.22
N ILE A 35 1.92 6.73 2.24
CA ILE A 35 1.46 5.75 3.22
C ILE A 35 2.65 5.17 3.99
N LEU A 36 2.40 4.81 5.26
CA LEU A 36 3.36 4.09 6.08
C LEU A 36 2.84 2.67 6.29
N VAL A 37 3.63 1.69 5.85
CA VAL A 37 3.28 0.28 5.95
C VAL A 37 4.29 -0.42 6.86
N ARG A 38 3.79 -1.18 7.83
CA ARG A 38 4.58 -2.16 8.57
C ARG A 38 4.33 -3.53 7.94
N ALA A 39 5.29 -4.00 7.15
CA ALA A 39 5.28 -5.36 6.64
C ALA A 39 5.78 -6.31 7.73
N GLY A 40 4.88 -7.12 8.30
CA GLY A 40 5.18 -8.02 9.40
C GLY A 40 3.96 -8.79 9.85
N GLN A 41 4.16 -9.73 10.76
CA GLN A 41 3.07 -10.56 11.27
C GLN A 41 2.05 -9.73 12.04
N ILE A 42 0.80 -9.83 11.61
CA ILE A 42 -0.37 -9.21 12.24
C ILE A 42 -1.12 -10.33 12.96
N GLY A 43 -1.22 -10.27 14.30
CA GLY A 43 -1.91 -11.27 15.11
C GLY A 43 -1.15 -11.65 16.39
N ASP A 44 -1.42 -12.85 16.89
CA ASP A 44 -0.90 -13.40 18.16
C ASP A 44 0.51 -13.99 18.06
N GLY A 45 1.15 -13.91 16.89
CA GLY A 45 2.45 -14.52 16.62
C GLY A 45 2.37 -15.93 16.00
N SER A 46 1.17 -16.47 15.76
CA SER A 46 0.98 -17.74 15.04
C SER A 46 1.34 -17.58 13.55
N PRO A 47 2.24 -18.43 12.99
CA PRO A 47 2.70 -18.29 11.62
C PRO A 47 1.56 -18.37 10.62
N TYR A 48 1.66 -17.61 9.53
CA TYR A 48 0.71 -17.71 8.42
C TYR A 48 0.74 -19.13 7.82
N PRO A 49 -0.38 -19.62 7.25
CA PRO A 49 -0.42 -20.93 6.60
C PRO A 49 0.39 -21.01 5.29
N PHE A 50 1.05 -19.91 4.90
CA PHE A 50 1.91 -19.79 3.74
C PHE A 50 3.21 -19.04 4.11
N ASP A 51 4.25 -19.18 3.29
CA ASP A 51 5.46 -18.37 3.42
C ASP A 51 5.30 -17.02 2.70
N PRO A 52 5.16 -15.90 3.43
CA PRO A 52 4.98 -14.58 2.81
C PRO A 52 6.25 -14.01 2.15
N SER A 53 7.42 -14.60 2.43
CA SER A 53 8.71 -14.16 1.88
C SER A 53 9.08 -14.89 0.58
N ALA A 54 8.43 -16.02 0.29
CA ALA A 54 8.60 -16.76 -0.94
C ALA A 54 7.75 -16.19 -2.09
N ALA A 55 8.21 -16.36 -3.34
CA ALA A 55 7.45 -15.95 -4.53
C ALA A 55 6.15 -16.78 -4.68
N PRO A 56 5.04 -16.18 -5.13
CA PRO A 56 4.91 -14.81 -5.66
C PRO A 56 4.80 -13.70 -4.59
N GLY A 57 4.76 -14.04 -3.30
CA GLY A 57 4.68 -13.08 -2.18
C GLY A 57 3.29 -12.45 -2.03
N TYR A 58 3.25 -11.24 -1.47
CA TYR A 58 2.03 -10.44 -1.41
C TYR A 58 1.80 -9.68 -2.72
N VAL A 59 0.68 -8.98 -2.84
CA VAL A 59 0.37 -8.10 -3.96
C VAL A 59 -0.08 -6.73 -3.47
N TRP A 60 0.04 -5.75 -4.34
CA TRP A 60 -0.62 -4.46 -4.22
C TRP A 60 -1.19 -4.09 -5.58
N HIS A 61 -2.37 -3.51 -5.60
CA HIS A 61 -3.10 -3.24 -6.84
C HIS A 61 -4.11 -2.11 -6.67
N CYS A 62 -4.63 -1.64 -7.80
CA CYS A 62 -5.85 -0.87 -7.82
C CYS A 62 -7.03 -1.78 -7.47
N HIS A 63 -7.88 -1.39 -6.53
CA HIS A 63 -9.05 -2.17 -6.14
C HIS A 63 -10.29 -1.90 -7.04
N VAL A 64 -10.07 -1.35 -8.24
CA VAL A 64 -11.06 -1.31 -9.32
C VAL A 64 -10.79 -2.53 -10.18
N LEU A 65 -11.71 -3.49 -10.18
CA LEU A 65 -11.48 -4.83 -10.74
C LEU A 65 -11.09 -4.77 -12.23
N GLU A 66 -11.75 -3.90 -13.01
CA GLU A 66 -11.43 -3.72 -14.42
C GLU A 66 -10.01 -3.18 -14.65
N HIS A 67 -9.46 -2.44 -13.70
CA HIS A 67 -8.07 -1.97 -13.75
C HIS A 67 -7.10 -3.05 -13.27
N GLU A 68 -7.46 -3.76 -12.19
CA GLU A 68 -6.70 -4.88 -11.62
C GLU A 68 -6.43 -5.95 -12.67
N ASP A 69 -7.49 -6.44 -13.31
CA ASP A 69 -7.43 -7.47 -14.35
C ASP A 69 -6.73 -6.97 -15.62
N ASN A 70 -6.74 -5.65 -15.84
CA ASN A 70 -6.03 -4.98 -16.93
C ASN A 70 -4.64 -4.47 -16.50
N GLU A 71 -3.90 -5.33 -15.81
CA GLU A 71 -2.48 -5.18 -15.44
C GLU A 71 -2.13 -4.13 -14.37
N MET A 72 -3.10 -3.55 -13.64
CA MET A 72 -2.82 -2.69 -12.47
C MET A 72 -2.61 -3.48 -11.16
N MET A 73 -1.92 -4.62 -11.24
CA MET A 73 -1.47 -5.43 -10.11
C MET A 73 0.04 -5.69 -10.18
N ARG A 74 0.72 -5.62 -9.05
CA ARG A 74 2.17 -5.91 -8.94
C ARG A 74 2.47 -6.78 -7.71
N PRO A 75 3.48 -7.68 -7.82
CA PRO A 75 3.95 -8.44 -6.66
C PRO A 75 4.66 -7.50 -5.65
N TYR A 76 4.57 -7.85 -4.38
CA TYR A 76 5.23 -7.18 -3.27
C TYR A 76 6.00 -8.21 -2.44
N SER A 77 7.33 -8.17 -2.57
CA SER A 77 8.22 -9.01 -1.79
C SER A 77 8.51 -8.36 -0.44
N VAL A 78 8.29 -9.12 0.64
CA VAL A 78 8.62 -8.70 2.00
C VAL A 78 9.83 -9.50 2.45
N ASN A 79 10.94 -8.80 2.66
CA ASN A 79 12.12 -9.40 3.28
C ASN A 79 11.92 -9.42 4.79
N ARG A 80 12.22 -10.56 5.42
CA ARG A 80 12.12 -10.77 6.86
C ARG A 80 13.31 -10.18 7.61
#